data_AF-A0A7C8GSQ5-F1
#
_entry.id   AF-A0A7C8GSQ5-F1
#
_cell.length_a   1.000
_cell.length_b   1.000
_cell.length_c   1.000
_cell.angle_alpha   90.00
_cell.angle_beta   90.00
_cell.angle_gamma   90.00
#
_symmetry.space_group_name_H-M   'P 1'
#
loop_
_entity.id
_entity.type
_entity.pdbx_description
1 polymer ?
#
loop_
_entity_poly.entity_id
_entity_poly.type
_entity_poly.pdbx_seq_one_letter_code
_entity_poly.pdbx_strand_id
1 'polypeptide(L)'
;MKPLQEYIVITNKLLQVVDQPVNSDESREEIIKNIDILLEKRQELIPFIKSPFEEEEISLGKDCLALDQKLEPKLQKLLGNIKTKMRVNKKQTRSTKQYLNPYQQLSTHDGMFLDSRK
;
A
#
# COMPACT_ATOMS: atom_id res chain seq x y z
N MET A 1 2.31 29.44 11.44
CA MET A 1 3.49 28.54 11.56
C MET A 1 4.27 28.60 10.26
N LYS A 2 5.59 28.42 10.26
CA LYS A 2 6.40 28.43 9.01
C LYS A 2 6.05 27.15 8.21
N PRO A 3 5.60 27.24 6.95
CA PRO A 3 5.10 26.09 6.18
C PRO A 3 6.15 24.99 5.98
N LEU A 4 7.43 25.37 5.86
CA LEU A 4 8.55 24.43 5.75
C LEU A 4 8.73 23.60 7.03
N GLN A 5 8.57 24.21 8.20
CA GLN A 5 8.69 23.49 9.48
C GLN A 5 7.57 22.47 9.64
N GLU A 6 6.35 22.84 9.25
CA GLU A 6 5.19 21.95 9.31
C GLU A 6 5.35 20.77 8.33
N TYR A 7 5.87 21.02 7.14
CA TYR A 7 6.23 19.97 6.18
C TYR A 7 7.25 18.98 6.78
N ILE A 8 8.31 19.48 7.43
CA ILE A 8 9.32 18.63 8.09
C ILE A 8 8.69 17.79 9.22
N VAL A 9 7.81 18.38 10.04
CA VAL A 9 7.09 17.66 11.10
C VAL A 9 6.25 16.53 10.51
N ILE A 10 5.52 16.78 9.43
CA ILE A 10 4.69 15.77 8.76
C ILE A 10 5.57 14.68 8.14
N THR A 11 6.68 15.04 7.49
CA THR A 11 7.63 14.08 6.92
C THR A 11 8.23 13.16 8.00
N ASN A 12 8.59 13.71 9.17
CA ASN A 12 9.06 12.91 10.30
C ASN A 12 7.97 11.98 10.84
N LYS A 13 6.73 12.45 10.94
CA LYS A 13 5.59 11.62 11.35
C LYS A 13 5.30 10.50 10.34
N LEU A 14 5.42 10.78 9.05
CA LEU A 14 5.34 9.75 7.99
C LEU A 14 6.42 8.69 8.17
N LEU A 15 7.67 9.09 8.40
CA LEU A 15 8.76 8.14 8.66
C LEU A 15 8.44 7.22 9.86
N GLN A 16 7.91 7.80 10.95
CA GLN A 16 7.52 7.02 12.12
C GLN A 16 6.39 6.02 11.80
N VAL A 17 5.33 6.46 11.13
CA VAL A 17 4.17 5.61 10.79
C VAL A 17 4.57 4.49 9.83
N VAL A 18 5.43 4.77 8.84
CA VAL A 18 5.89 3.77 7.87
C VAL A 18 6.80 2.70 8.51
N ASP A 19 7.53 3.06 9.58
CA ASP A 19 8.38 2.11 10.33
C ASP A 19 7.60 1.26 11.35
N GLN A 20 6.31 1.54 11.61
CA GLN A 20 5.54 0.78 12.57
C GLN A 20 5.35 -0.68 12.12
N PRO A 21 5.52 -1.65 13.03
CA PRO A 21 5.27 -3.05 12.72
C PRO A 21 3.78 -3.28 12.50
N VAL A 22 3.44 -3.95 11.40
CA VAL A 22 2.07 -4.33 11.06
C VAL A 22 1.77 -5.70 11.67
N ASN A 23 0.98 -5.72 12.76
CA ASN A 23 0.71 -6.93 13.53
C ASN A 23 -0.59 -7.65 13.11
N SER A 24 -1.52 -6.93 12.46
CA SER A 24 -2.81 -7.46 11.99
C SER A 24 -3.27 -6.76 10.71
N ASP A 25 -4.23 -7.35 9.98
CA ASP A 25 -4.79 -6.70 8.78
C ASP A 25 -5.58 -5.42 9.09
N GLU A 26 -6.26 -5.34 10.24
CA GLU A 26 -6.91 -4.09 10.70
C GLU A 26 -5.88 -2.99 10.95
N SER A 27 -4.80 -3.30 11.69
CA SER A 27 -3.70 -2.34 11.93
C SER A 27 -3.06 -1.85 10.63
N ARG A 28 -3.04 -2.69 9.59
CA ARG A 28 -2.52 -2.34 8.27
C ARG A 28 -3.39 -1.29 7.58
N GLU A 29 -4.70 -1.46 7.63
CA GLU A 29 -5.65 -0.52 7.00
C GLU A 29 -5.59 0.85 7.69
N GLU A 30 -5.50 0.86 9.02
CA GLU A 30 -5.31 2.08 9.79
C GLU A 30 -3.98 2.78 9.46
N ILE A 31 -2.88 2.04 9.38
CA ILE A 31 -1.56 2.59 9.02
C ILE A 31 -1.62 3.20 7.62
N ILE A 32 -2.21 2.51 6.63
CA ILE A 32 -2.35 3.03 5.27
C ILE A 32 -3.18 4.32 5.27
N LYS A 33 -4.33 4.33 5.94
CA LYS A 33 -5.19 5.52 6.04
C LYS A 33 -4.46 6.70 6.68
N ASN A 34 -3.66 6.44 7.73
CA ASN A 34 -2.86 7.47 8.38
C ASN A 34 -1.78 8.03 7.45
N ILE A 35 -1.14 7.17 6.64
CA ILE A 35 -0.16 7.59 5.64
C ILE A 35 -0.83 8.47 4.58
N ASP A 36 -2.00 8.09 4.06
CA ASP A 36 -2.72 8.86 3.05
C ASP A 36 -3.08 10.26 3.57
N ILE A 37 -3.64 10.36 4.78
CA ILE A 37 -3.97 11.65 5.42
C ILE A 37 -2.73 12.53 5.58
N LEU A 38 -1.59 11.94 5.98
CA LEU A 38 -0.35 12.69 6.16
C LEU A 38 0.24 13.14 4.82
N LEU A 39 0.12 12.33 3.76
CA LEU A 39 0.55 12.70 2.42
C LEU A 39 -0.28 13.84 1.84
N GLU A 40 -1.60 13.82 2.02
CA GLU A 40 -2.50 14.91 1.61
C GLU A 40 -2.10 16.23 2.30
N LYS A 41 -1.96 16.20 3.63
CA LYS A 41 -1.52 17.38 4.40
C LYS A 41 -0.15 17.89 3.97
N ARG A 42 0.79 16.98 3.68
CA ARG A 42 2.12 17.34 3.17
C ARG A 42 2.02 18.02 1.80
N GLN A 43 1.16 17.51 0.92
CA GLN A 43 0.94 18.06 -0.41
C GLN A 43 0.32 19.46 -0.39
N GLU A 44 -0.61 19.71 0.54
CA GLU A 44 -1.23 21.03 0.74
C GLU A 44 -0.22 22.11 1.12
N LEU A 45 0.90 21.75 1.76
CA LEU A 45 1.92 22.70 2.20
C LEU A 45 2.89 23.13 1.09
N ILE A 46 3.09 22.29 0.07
CA ILE A 46 4.05 22.55 -1.03
C ILE A 46 3.86 23.92 -1.70
N PRO A 47 2.63 24.37 -2.05
CA PRO A 47 2.41 25.67 -2.69
C PRO A 47 2.81 26.87 -1.84
N PHE A 48 2.91 26.71 -0.52
CA PHE A 48 3.25 27.76 0.44
C PHE A 48 4.75 27.84 0.73
N ILE A 49 5.54 26.84 0.32
CA ILE A 49 6.99 26.83 0.44
C ILE A 49 7.58 27.55 -0.78
N LYS A 50 7.64 28.87 -0.73
CA LYS A 50 8.12 29.74 -1.82
C LYS A 50 9.16 30.74 -1.32
N SER A 51 10.07 31.10 -2.24
CA SER A 51 11.08 32.15 -2.08
C SER A 51 10.43 33.52 -1.77
N PRO A 52 11.08 34.42 -0.99
CA PRO A 52 12.46 34.37 -0.50
C PRO A 52 12.64 33.55 0.78
N PHE A 53 13.67 32.70 0.81
CA PHE A 53 14.03 31.91 1.97
C PHE A 53 15.08 32.65 2.82
N GLU A 54 14.88 32.67 4.14
CA GLU A 54 15.90 33.13 5.09
C GLU A 54 17.09 32.15 5.14
N GLU A 55 18.28 32.60 5.57
CA GLU A 55 19.46 31.70 5.70
C GLU A 55 19.18 30.47 6.58
N GLU A 56 18.38 30.64 7.63
CA GLU A 56 17.90 29.55 8.50
C GLU A 56 16.98 28.56 7.75
N GLU A 57 16.19 29.03 6.79
CA GLU A 57 15.31 28.17 6.00
C GLU A 57 16.08 27.40 4.93
N ILE A 58 17.23 27.91 4.48
CA ILE A 58 18.12 27.20 3.56
C ILE A 58 18.74 25.97 4.23
N SER A 59 19.16 26.09 5.50
CA SER A 59 19.69 24.95 6.25
C SER A 59 18.60 23.90 6.52
N LEU A 60 17.42 24.34 6.97
CA LEU A 60 16.24 23.49 7.16
C LEU A 60 15.79 22.80 5.86
N GLY A 61 15.91 23.48 4.73
CA GLY A 61 15.61 22.92 3.41
C GLY A 61 16.54 21.75 3.06
N LYS A 62 17.83 21.82 3.43
CA LYS A 62 18.77 20.69 3.22
C LYS A 62 18.40 19.48 4.08
N ASP A 63 18.04 19.71 5.34
CA ASP A 63 17.59 18.64 6.24
C ASP A 63 16.27 18.03 5.74
N CYS A 64 15.36 18.86 5.24
CA CYS A 64 14.11 18.43 4.62
C CYS A 64 14.36 17.50 3.43
N LEU A 65 15.30 17.85 2.54
CA LEU A 65 15.66 17.00 1.40
C LEU A 65 16.26 15.65 1.86
N ALA A 66 17.07 15.65 2.90
CA ALA A 66 17.63 14.42 3.47
C ALA A 66 16.53 13.52 4.08
N LEU A 67 15.50 14.10 4.70
CA LEU A 67 14.34 13.36 5.19
C LEU A 67 13.50 12.78 4.05
N ASP A 68 13.28 13.54 2.98
CA ASP A 68 12.54 13.10 1.81
C ASP A 68 13.25 11.93 1.11
N GLN A 69 14.58 12.01 0.96
CA GLN A 69 15.40 10.89 0.44
C GLN A 69 15.31 9.62 1.28
N LYS A 70 15.09 9.74 2.59
CA LYS A 70 14.88 8.58 3.48
C LYS A 70 13.46 8.03 3.38
N LEU A 71 12.47 8.89 3.14
CA LEU A 71 11.06 8.53 3.13
C LEU A 71 10.68 7.80 1.84
N GLU A 72 11.16 8.26 0.70
CA GLU A 72 10.83 7.70 -0.63
C GLU A 72 11.01 6.17 -0.74
N PRO A 73 12.19 5.59 -0.42
CA PRO A 73 12.38 4.14 -0.55
C PRO A 73 11.48 3.33 0.40
N LYS A 74 11.13 3.89 1.56
CA LYS A 74 10.22 3.24 2.51
C LYS A 74 8.78 3.19 1.99
N LEU A 75 8.30 4.29 1.41
CA LEU A 75 6.99 4.32 0.75
C LEU A 75 6.94 3.37 -0.45
N GLN A 76 8.00 3.33 -1.27
CA GLN A 76 8.09 2.38 -2.39
C GLN A 76 8.04 0.93 -1.92
N LYS A 77 8.75 0.59 -0.83
CA LYS A 77 8.71 -0.75 -0.22
C LYS A 77 7.31 -1.09 0.29
N LEU A 78 6.66 -0.17 0.99
CA LEU A 78 5.27 -0.34 1.47
C LEU A 78 4.32 -0.63 0.30
N LEU A 79 4.38 0.18 -0.76
CA LEU A 79 3.58 0.00 -1.96
C LEU A 79 3.85 -1.35 -2.64
N GLY A 80 5.12 -1.77 -2.71
CA GLY A 80 5.52 -3.08 -3.23
C GLY A 80 4.93 -4.24 -2.42
N ASN A 81 4.93 -4.14 -1.09
CA ASN A 81 4.34 -5.13 -0.20
C ASN A 81 2.81 -5.24 -0.42
N ILE A 82 2.12 -4.10 -0.53
CA ILE A 82 0.67 -4.05 -0.81
C ILE A 82 0.37 -4.73 -2.16
N LYS A 83 1.08 -4.36 -3.23
CA LYS A 83 0.93 -4.95 -4.57
C LYS A 83 1.16 -6.47 -4.56
N THR A 84 2.15 -6.93 -3.82
CA THR A 84 2.47 -8.36 -3.71
C THR A 84 1.34 -9.12 -3.01
N LYS A 85 0.83 -8.61 -1.89
CA LYS A 85 -0.34 -9.18 -1.20
C LYS A 85 -1.57 -9.27 -2.11
N MET A 86 -1.87 -8.23 -2.89
CA MET A 86 -2.98 -8.25 -3.86
C MET A 86 -2.82 -9.38 -4.90
N ARG A 87 -1.59 -9.66 -5.35
CA ARG A 87 -1.31 -10.76 -6.29
C ARG A 87 -1.52 -12.13 -5.66
N VAL A 88 -1.08 -12.31 -4.40
CA VAL A 88 -1.24 -13.58 -3.66
C VAL A 88 -2.71 -13.90 -3.43
N ASN A 89 -3.50 -12.93 -2.98
CA ASN A 89 -4.94 -13.13 -2.72
C ASN A 89 -5.71 -13.52 -4.00
N LYS A 90 -5.33 -12.94 -5.16
CA LYS A 90 -5.87 -13.35 -6.48
C LYS A 90 -5.46 -14.77 -6.90
N LYS A 91 -4.29 -15.28 -6.48
CA LYS A 91 -3.86 -16.64 -6.78
C LYS A 91 -4.59 -17.67 -5.92
N GLN A 92 -4.73 -17.40 -4.62
CA GLN A 92 -5.44 -18.28 -3.68
C GLN A 92 -6.90 -18.50 -4.10
N THR A 93 -7.62 -17.43 -4.46
CA THR A 93 -9.00 -17.53 -4.97
C THR A 93 -9.14 -18.34 -6.27
N ARG A 94 -8.11 -18.35 -7.14
CA ARG A 94 -8.10 -19.21 -8.35
C ARG A 94 -7.85 -20.67 -8.00
N SER A 95 -6.87 -20.95 -7.14
CA SER A 95 -6.56 -22.32 -6.73
C SER A 95 -7.71 -22.98 -5.96
N THR A 96 -8.35 -22.28 -5.01
CA THR A 96 -9.51 -22.82 -4.27
C THR A 96 -10.68 -23.19 -5.21
N LYS A 97 -10.91 -22.43 -6.29
CA LYS A 97 -11.94 -22.76 -7.29
C LYS A 97 -11.58 -23.98 -8.15
N GLN A 98 -10.29 -24.22 -8.42
CA GLN A 98 -9.84 -25.40 -9.16
C GLN A 98 -9.95 -26.70 -8.34
N TYR A 99 -9.78 -26.63 -7.01
CA TYR A 99 -9.93 -27.79 -6.13
C TYR A 99 -11.39 -28.16 -5.80
N LEU A 100 -12.34 -27.23 -5.95
CA LEU A 100 -13.76 -27.49 -5.71
C LEU A 100 -14.47 -28.21 -6.88
N ASN A 101 -13.81 -28.42 -8.02
CA ASN A 101 -14.41 -29.09 -9.18
C ASN A 101 -13.56 -30.24 -9.78
N PRO A 102 -13.20 -31.28 -9.01
CA PRO A 102 -12.52 -32.47 -9.57
C PRO A 102 -13.41 -33.31 -10.51
N TYR A 103 -14.73 -33.09 -10.53
CA TYR A 103 -15.71 -33.92 -11.24
C TYR A 103 -16.46 -33.20 -12.36
N GLN A 104 -16.17 -31.91 -12.62
CA GLN A 104 -16.88 -31.16 -13.66
C GLN A 104 -16.59 -31.67 -15.09
N GLN A 105 -15.51 -32.44 -15.28
CA GLN A 105 -15.19 -33.10 -16.55
C GLN A 105 -15.77 -34.53 -16.66
N LEU A 106 -16.36 -35.08 -15.59
CA LEU A 106 -16.94 -36.44 -15.58
C LEU A 106 -18.45 -36.46 -15.88
N SER A 107 -19.13 -35.30 -15.94
CA SER A 107 -20.57 -35.23 -16.28
C SER A 107 -20.89 -35.12 -17.77
N THR A 108 -19.91 -35.24 -18.67
CA THR A 108 -20.15 -35.11 -20.12
C THR A 108 -19.80 -36.35 -20.95
N HIS A 109 -19.54 -37.51 -20.32
CA HIS A 109 -19.35 -38.75 -21.05
C HIS A 109 -20.31 -39.84 -20.54
N ASP A 110 -21.46 -39.86 -21.18
CA ASP A 110 -22.25 -41.07 -21.48
C ASP A 110 -22.91 -41.82 -20.31
N GLY A 111 -23.97 -41.22 -19.76
CA GLY A 111 -24.99 -41.95 -19.00
C GLY A 111 -25.96 -42.67 -19.93
N MET A 112 -25.48 -43.63 -20.74
CA MET A 112 -26.36 -44.49 -21.53
C MET A 112 -26.89 -45.62 -20.65
N PHE A 113 -28.16 -45.50 -20.24
CA PHE A 113 -28.93 -46.58 -19.61
C PHE A 113 -29.06 -47.74 -20.61
N LEU A 114 -28.44 -48.88 -20.31
CA LEU A 114 -28.73 -50.16 -20.97
C LEU A 114 -29.96 -50.79 -20.29
N ASP A 115 -31.15 -50.33 -20.70
CA ASP A 115 -32.35 -51.17 -20.63
C ASP A 115 -32.65 -51.66 -22.05
N SER A 116 -32.23 -52.88 -22.33
CA SER A 116 -32.75 -53.64 -23.47
C SER A 116 -33.05 -55.07 -23.01
N ARG A 117 -34.35 -55.25 -22.72
CA ARG A 117 -35.03 -56.52 -22.44
C ARG A 117 -34.65 -57.63 -23.43
N LYS A 118 -34.40 -58.82 -22.91
CA LYS A 118 -34.98 -60.08 -23.42
C LYS A 118 -34.99 -61.15 -22.36
#